data_AF-A0A258BKG9-F1
#
_entry.id   AF-A0A258BKG9-F1
#
_cell.length_a   1.000
_cell.length_b   1.000
_cell.length_c   1.000
_cell.angle_alpha   90.00
_cell.angle_beta   90.00
_cell.angle_gamma   90.00
#
_symmetry.space_group_name_H-M   'P 1'
#
loop_
_entity.id
_entity.type
_entity.pdbx_description
1 polymer ?
#
loop_
_entity_poly.entity_id
_entity_poly.type
_entity_poly.pdbx_seq_one_letter_code
_entity_poly.pdbx_strand_id
1 'polypeptide(L)'
;SQLQSLADWSDCLLFIGDAGKNSQTAILYEELLASTQTPSVITRDAVDLIQNSYPSILDNPNVTLVLSFAQLQRLFKNVYYPKILTFSMQLTQLVETVHKFTLTYPISIMTFHANQMVIARGGEVVTQAWQDPMLIWRGATAAQAACYLLWTPQTPLRALATSIA
;
A
#
# COMPACT_ATOMS: atom_id res chain seq x y z
N SER A 1 6.41 -21.84 -7.42
CA SER A 1 7.12 -22.05 -6.13
C SER A 1 6.07 -22.37 -5.05
N GLN A 2 6.45 -22.91 -3.88
CA GLN A 2 5.49 -23.19 -2.79
C GLN A 2 4.72 -21.93 -2.32
N LEU A 3 5.36 -20.75 -2.39
CA LEU A 3 4.70 -19.49 -2.04
C LEU A 3 3.60 -19.13 -3.04
N GLN A 4 3.83 -19.36 -4.34
CA GLN A 4 2.82 -19.16 -5.37
C GLN A 4 1.60 -20.05 -5.15
N SER A 5 1.80 -21.33 -4.81
CA SER A 5 0.66 -22.22 -4.53
C SER A 5 -0.15 -21.80 -3.30
N LEU A 6 0.50 -21.20 -2.29
CA LEU A 6 -0.21 -20.63 -1.14
C LEU A 6 -0.98 -19.37 -1.53
N ALA A 7 -0.40 -18.54 -2.40
CA ALA A 7 -1.05 -17.35 -2.93
C ALA A 7 -2.28 -17.69 -3.78
N ASP A 8 -2.18 -18.70 -4.63
CA ASP A 8 -3.26 -19.16 -5.50
C ASP A 8 -4.42 -19.79 -4.70
N TRP A 9 -4.15 -20.34 -3.51
CA TRP A 9 -5.17 -20.86 -2.61
C TRP A 9 -5.82 -19.79 -1.74
N SER A 10 -5.14 -18.66 -1.51
CA SER A 10 -5.59 -17.61 -0.59
C SER A 10 -6.51 -16.61 -1.28
N ASP A 11 -7.56 -16.16 -0.60
CA ASP A 11 -8.44 -15.09 -1.10
C ASP A 11 -7.85 -13.68 -0.91
N CYS A 12 -6.91 -13.53 0.04
CA CYS A 12 -6.18 -12.29 0.28
C CYS A 12 -4.82 -12.59 0.94
N LEU A 13 -3.81 -11.80 0.61
CA LEU A 13 -2.47 -11.89 1.18
C LEU A 13 -2.17 -10.66 2.05
N LEU A 14 -1.64 -10.90 3.25
CA LEU A 14 -1.21 -9.85 4.17
C LEU A 14 0.27 -10.02 4.51
N PHE A 15 1.08 -9.06 4.08
CA PHE A 15 2.51 -8.97 4.36
C PHE A 15 2.76 -7.92 5.44
N ILE A 16 2.75 -8.35 6.71
CA ILE A 16 2.79 -7.45 7.87
C ILE A 16 4.21 -7.12 8.35
N GLY A 17 5.25 -7.74 7.78
CA GLY A 17 6.63 -7.49 8.16
C GLY A 17 7.26 -8.59 9.02
N ASP A 18 8.38 -8.27 9.66
CA ASP A 18 9.25 -9.21 10.42
C ASP A 18 9.75 -10.40 9.57
N ALA A 19 9.80 -10.20 8.26
CA ALA A 19 10.40 -11.14 7.33
C ALA A 19 11.92 -10.99 7.34
N GLY A 20 12.65 -12.09 7.18
CA GLY A 20 14.11 -12.07 7.10
C GLY A 20 14.58 -11.08 6.02
N LYS A 21 15.37 -10.07 6.42
CA LYS A 21 15.92 -9.04 5.52
C LYS A 21 17.08 -9.62 4.68
N ASN A 22 16.79 -10.61 3.86
CA ASN A 22 17.74 -11.20 2.92
C ASN A 22 17.26 -11.04 1.47
N SER A 23 18.19 -11.16 0.53
CA SER A 23 17.92 -10.99 -0.90
C SER A 23 16.98 -12.04 -1.46
N GLN A 24 16.96 -13.26 -0.90
CA GLN A 24 16.07 -14.33 -1.36
C GLN A 24 14.60 -14.02 -1.05
N THR A 25 14.30 -13.51 0.14
CA THR A 25 12.93 -13.10 0.52
C THR A 25 12.46 -11.91 -0.31
N ALA A 26 13.35 -10.95 -0.60
CA ALA A 26 13.02 -9.82 -1.46
C ALA A 26 12.65 -10.26 -2.90
N ILE A 27 13.45 -11.14 -3.51
CA ILE A 27 13.18 -11.69 -4.84
C ILE A 27 11.85 -12.44 -4.86
N LEU A 28 11.59 -13.26 -3.85
CA LEU A 28 10.35 -14.02 -3.76
C LEU A 28 9.11 -13.11 -3.63
N TYR A 29 9.22 -12.02 -2.86
CA TYR A 29 8.14 -11.04 -2.72
C TYR A 29 7.90 -10.31 -4.02
N GLU A 30 8.97 -9.94 -4.73
CA GLU A 30 8.88 -9.32 -6.05
C GLU A 30 8.15 -10.22 -7.05
N GLU A 31 8.60 -11.46 -7.22
CA GLU A 31 7.98 -12.41 -8.15
C GLU A 31 6.50 -12.61 -7.87
N LEU A 32 6.14 -12.75 -6.59
CA LEU A 32 4.75 -12.93 -6.17
C LEU A 32 3.92 -11.67 -6.39
N LEU A 33 4.37 -10.51 -5.90
CA LEU A 33 3.62 -9.26 -5.96
C LEU A 33 3.52 -8.69 -7.38
N ALA A 34 4.50 -8.93 -8.25
CA ALA A 34 4.44 -8.49 -9.64
C ALA A 34 3.38 -9.25 -10.46
N SER A 35 3.06 -10.50 -10.09
CA SER A 35 2.21 -11.39 -10.91
C SER A 35 0.88 -11.80 -10.25
N THR A 36 0.72 -11.58 -8.94
CA THR A 36 -0.45 -12.05 -8.19
C THR A 36 -1.76 -11.42 -8.69
N GLN A 37 -2.77 -12.27 -8.82
CA GLN A 37 -4.16 -11.86 -9.03
C GLN A 37 -4.92 -11.73 -7.69
N THR A 38 -4.32 -12.21 -6.60
CA THR A 38 -4.89 -12.19 -5.26
C THR A 38 -4.66 -10.81 -4.62
N PRO A 39 -5.70 -10.16 -4.07
CA PRO A 39 -5.56 -8.90 -3.33
C PRO A 39 -4.48 -9.01 -2.26
N SER A 40 -3.51 -8.11 -2.30
CA SER A 40 -2.30 -8.18 -1.47
C SER A 40 -2.08 -6.88 -0.73
N VAL A 41 -2.01 -6.93 0.60
CA VAL A 41 -1.75 -5.78 1.46
C VAL A 41 -0.35 -5.87 2.06
N ILE A 42 0.47 -4.85 1.82
CA ILE A 42 1.85 -4.79 2.29
C ILE A 42 1.99 -3.61 3.26
N THR A 43 2.61 -3.84 4.42
CA THR A 43 2.83 -2.79 5.42
C THR A 43 4.15 -2.95 6.20
N ARG A 44 4.41 -2.03 7.12
CA ARG A 44 5.58 -2.02 8.02
C ARG A 44 6.89 -2.21 7.25
N ASP A 45 7.80 -3.06 7.72
CA ASP A 45 9.11 -3.28 7.11
C ASP A 45 9.07 -4.20 5.88
N ALA A 46 7.96 -4.90 5.61
CA ALA A 46 7.78 -5.61 4.33
C ALA A 46 7.78 -4.65 3.14
N VAL A 47 7.30 -3.42 3.33
CA VAL A 47 7.41 -2.33 2.33
C VAL A 47 8.87 -2.02 2.02
N ASP A 48 9.72 -1.97 3.06
CA ASP A 48 11.13 -1.66 2.90
C ASP A 48 11.89 -2.80 2.20
N LEU A 49 11.42 -4.04 2.34
CA LEU A 49 11.97 -5.21 1.66
C LEU A 49 11.77 -5.14 0.14
N ILE A 50 10.62 -4.65 -0.31
CA ILE A 50 10.25 -4.58 -1.74
C ILE A 50 10.66 -3.26 -2.42
N GLN A 51 11.39 -2.40 -1.73
CA GLN A 51 11.67 -1.03 -2.19
C GLN A 51 12.43 -0.94 -3.52
N ASN A 52 13.25 -1.96 -3.82
CA ASN A 52 14.03 -2.04 -5.05
C ASN A 52 13.23 -2.63 -6.21
N SER A 53 12.08 -3.23 -5.89
CA SER A 53 11.19 -3.95 -6.79
C SER A 53 9.93 -3.13 -7.11
N TYR A 54 9.85 -1.87 -6.67
CA TYR A 54 8.71 -1.02 -7.02
C TYR A 54 8.44 -0.93 -8.53
N PRO A 55 9.45 -0.80 -9.43
CA PRO A 55 9.19 -0.77 -10.86
C PRO A 55 8.45 -2.00 -11.40
N SER A 56 8.64 -3.19 -10.81
CA SER A 56 7.95 -4.42 -11.21
C SER A 56 6.60 -4.64 -10.49
N ILE A 57 6.39 -4.01 -9.33
CA ILE A 57 5.19 -4.21 -8.49
C ILE A 57 4.10 -3.16 -8.77
N LEU A 58 4.48 -1.92 -9.07
CA LEU A 58 3.54 -0.80 -9.11
C LEU A 58 2.51 -0.87 -10.26
N ASP A 59 2.74 -1.72 -11.24
CA ASP A 59 1.79 -1.97 -12.32
C ASP A 59 0.69 -2.99 -11.94
N ASN A 60 0.79 -3.61 -10.75
CA ASN A 60 -0.20 -4.58 -10.30
C ASN A 60 -1.38 -3.92 -9.53
N PRO A 61 -2.61 -3.90 -10.09
CA PRO A 61 -3.77 -3.30 -9.45
C PRO A 61 -4.26 -4.03 -8.17
N ASN A 62 -3.77 -5.23 -7.90
CA ASN A 62 -4.16 -6.04 -6.74
C ASN A 62 -3.32 -5.69 -5.50
N VAL A 63 -2.33 -4.81 -5.64
CA VAL A 63 -1.44 -4.42 -4.55
C VAL A 63 -1.97 -3.19 -3.81
N THR A 64 -2.01 -3.29 -2.49
CA THR A 64 -2.29 -2.20 -1.55
C THR A 64 -1.07 -1.96 -0.66
N LEU A 65 -0.54 -0.74 -0.70
CA LEU A 65 0.57 -0.32 0.15
C LEU A 65 0.06 0.53 1.31
N VAL A 66 0.26 0.04 2.54
CA VAL A 66 -0.03 0.80 3.77
C VAL A 66 1.28 1.37 4.32
N LEU A 67 1.49 2.66 4.04
CA LEU A 67 2.79 3.32 4.13
C LEU A 67 2.80 4.38 5.25
N SER A 68 3.89 4.45 6.01
CA SER A 68 4.20 5.71 6.70
C SER A 68 4.51 6.80 5.67
N PHE A 69 4.38 8.08 6.06
CA PHE A 69 4.69 9.17 5.15
C PHE A 69 6.16 9.13 4.67
N ALA A 70 7.10 8.71 5.52
CA ALA A 70 8.50 8.48 5.14
C ALA A 70 8.67 7.37 4.08
N GLN A 71 7.87 6.31 4.18
CA GLN A 71 7.87 5.22 3.20
C GLN A 71 7.25 5.68 1.87
N LEU A 72 6.21 6.50 1.91
CA LEU A 72 5.63 7.14 0.72
C LEU A 72 6.64 8.07 0.02
N GLN A 73 7.39 8.88 0.79
CA GLN A 73 8.49 9.69 0.26
C GLN A 73 9.54 8.83 -0.47
N ARG A 74 9.91 7.69 0.11
CA ARG A 74 10.87 6.74 -0.50
C ARG A 74 10.30 6.08 -1.74
N LEU A 75 9.03 5.69 -1.73
CA LEU A 75 8.34 5.16 -2.91
C LEU A 75 8.46 6.12 -4.10
N PHE A 76 8.10 7.39 -3.89
CA PHE A 76 8.17 8.43 -4.93
C PHE A 76 9.60 8.60 -5.46
N LYS A 77 10.59 8.63 -4.55
CA LYS A 77 12.00 8.75 -4.91
C LYS A 77 12.49 7.55 -5.73
N ASN A 78 12.14 6.33 -5.33
CA ASN A 78 12.64 5.10 -5.95
C ASN A 78 12.12 4.89 -7.38
N VAL A 79 10.95 5.44 -7.71
CA VAL A 79 10.40 5.39 -9.07
C VAL A 79 10.58 6.71 -9.83
N TYR A 80 11.49 7.56 -9.35
CA TYR A 80 11.82 8.85 -9.96
C TYR A 80 10.60 9.75 -10.22
N TYR A 81 9.56 9.65 -9.38
CA TYR A 81 8.34 10.43 -9.56
C TYR A 81 8.64 11.91 -9.34
N PRO A 82 8.23 12.83 -10.25
CA PRO A 82 8.69 14.22 -10.27
C PRO A 82 7.95 15.11 -9.25
N LYS A 83 7.77 14.63 -8.02
CA LYS A 83 7.16 15.38 -6.92
C LYS A 83 7.81 15.01 -5.59
N ILE A 84 8.36 16.02 -4.91
CA ILE A 84 8.91 15.86 -3.56
C ILE A 84 7.75 15.99 -2.57
N LEU A 85 7.61 15.00 -1.70
CA LEU A 85 6.69 15.02 -0.57
C LEU A 85 7.42 15.55 0.67
N THR A 86 6.82 16.45 1.44
CA THR A 86 7.39 17.01 2.67
C THR A 86 6.38 16.89 3.81
N PHE A 87 6.85 16.65 5.04
CA PHE A 87 5.96 16.51 6.20
C PHE A 87 5.16 17.78 6.51
N SER A 88 5.62 18.95 6.07
CA SER A 88 4.95 20.23 6.24
C SER A 88 3.95 20.56 5.12
N MET A 89 3.81 19.72 4.08
CA MET A 89 2.91 20.00 2.97
C MET A 89 1.45 19.97 3.42
N GLN A 90 0.63 20.81 2.78
CA GLN A 90 -0.81 20.82 3.04
C GLN A 90 -1.46 19.51 2.57
N LEU A 91 -2.54 19.09 3.24
CA LEU A 91 -3.29 17.90 2.86
C LEU A 91 -3.74 17.94 1.39
N THR A 92 -4.20 19.10 0.91
CA THR A 92 -4.62 19.32 -0.49
C THR A 92 -3.51 18.98 -1.48
N GLN A 93 -2.27 19.40 -1.20
CA GLN A 93 -1.13 19.07 -2.04
C GLN A 93 -0.83 17.57 -2.05
N LEU A 94 -1.02 16.88 -0.92
CA LEU A 94 -0.83 15.43 -0.85
C LEU A 94 -1.93 14.73 -1.67
N VAL A 95 -3.19 15.12 -1.49
CA VAL A 95 -4.35 14.59 -2.24
C VAL A 95 -4.11 14.71 -3.75
N GLU A 96 -3.75 15.88 -4.25
CA GLU A 96 -3.44 16.08 -5.67
C GLU A 96 -2.27 15.20 -6.14
N THR A 97 -1.27 14.99 -5.28
CA THR A 97 -0.09 14.22 -5.60
C THR A 97 -0.41 12.72 -5.70
N VAL A 98 -1.13 12.15 -4.72
CA VAL A 98 -1.52 10.73 -4.75
C VAL A 98 -2.62 10.44 -5.77
N HIS A 99 -3.47 11.43 -6.08
CA HIS A 99 -4.39 11.40 -7.21
C HIS A 99 -3.62 11.15 -8.51
N LYS A 100 -2.66 12.02 -8.85
CA LYS A 100 -1.86 11.87 -10.08
C LYS A 100 -1.02 10.60 -10.08
N PHE A 101 -0.46 10.23 -8.93
CA PHE A 101 0.36 9.02 -8.81
C PHE A 101 -0.45 7.76 -9.11
N THR A 102 -1.67 7.65 -8.58
CA THR A 102 -2.52 6.46 -8.77
C THR A 102 -3.24 6.41 -10.12
N LEU A 103 -3.16 7.47 -10.93
CA LEU A 103 -3.48 7.42 -12.36
C LEU A 103 -2.34 6.77 -13.17
N THR A 104 -1.09 6.95 -12.73
CA THR A 104 0.09 6.33 -13.37
C THR A 104 0.27 4.89 -12.92
N TYR A 105 0.15 4.63 -11.61
CA TYR A 105 0.37 3.32 -11.02
C TYR A 105 -0.94 2.81 -10.40
N PRO A 106 -1.52 1.70 -10.90
CA PRO A 106 -2.87 1.25 -10.52
C PRO A 106 -2.96 0.62 -9.12
N ILE A 107 -1.91 0.72 -8.29
CA ILE A 107 -1.94 0.29 -6.89
C ILE A 107 -2.90 1.11 -6.04
N SER A 108 -3.23 0.57 -4.86
CA SER A 108 -3.88 1.33 -3.80
C SER A 108 -2.85 1.80 -2.77
N ILE A 109 -2.99 3.04 -2.30
CA ILE A 109 -2.13 3.62 -1.26
C ILE A 109 -3.01 3.96 -0.06
N MET A 110 -2.56 3.58 1.14
CA MET A 110 -3.08 4.09 2.41
C MET A 110 -1.94 4.75 3.17
N THR A 111 -2.11 5.99 3.59
CA THR A 111 -1.11 6.71 4.39
C THR A 111 -1.76 7.66 5.37
N PHE A 112 -1.05 8.01 6.45
CA PHE A 112 -1.51 8.99 7.42
C PHE A 112 -0.75 10.31 7.24
N HIS A 113 -1.49 11.41 7.12
CA HIS A 113 -0.93 12.76 7.02
C HIS A 113 -1.91 13.80 7.56
N ALA A 114 -1.41 14.81 8.27
CA ALA A 114 -2.22 15.93 8.77
C ALA A 114 -3.52 15.52 9.50
N ASN A 115 -3.45 14.52 10.39
CA ASN A 115 -4.61 13.96 11.12
C ASN A 115 -5.69 13.32 10.25
N GLN A 116 -5.31 12.91 9.03
CA GLN A 116 -6.18 12.23 8.09
C GLN A 116 -5.53 10.92 7.63
N MET A 117 -6.33 9.86 7.58
CA MET A 117 -6.03 8.72 6.72
C MET A 117 -6.39 9.10 5.29
N VAL A 118 -5.41 8.97 4.40
CA VAL A 118 -5.52 9.23 2.97
C VAL A 118 -5.46 7.89 2.25
N ILE A 119 -6.50 7.58 1.49
CA ILE A 119 -6.61 6.35 0.69
C ILE A 119 -6.76 6.77 -0.76
N ALA A 120 -5.91 6.26 -1.64
CA ALA A 120 -5.91 6.61 -3.05
C ALA A 120 -5.86 5.36 -3.95
N ARG A 121 -6.63 5.36 -5.03
CA ARG A 121 -6.59 4.34 -6.09
C ARG A 121 -7.20 4.90 -7.37
N GLY A 122 -6.57 4.67 -8.52
CA GLY A 122 -7.15 5.00 -9.83
C GLY A 122 -7.51 6.48 -10.01
N GLY A 123 -6.79 7.40 -9.34
CA GLY A 123 -7.12 8.82 -9.35
C GLY A 123 -8.28 9.21 -8.42
N GLU A 124 -8.88 8.30 -7.67
CA GLU A 124 -9.82 8.67 -6.62
C GLU A 124 -9.10 8.70 -5.26
N VAL A 125 -9.43 9.71 -4.44
CA VAL A 125 -8.81 9.90 -3.13
C VAL A 125 -9.90 10.10 -2.08
N VAL A 126 -9.86 9.29 -1.03
CA VAL A 126 -10.71 9.39 0.16
C VAL A 126 -9.85 9.85 1.33
N THR A 127 -10.34 10.83 2.08
CA THR A 127 -9.72 11.29 3.33
C THR A 127 -10.67 11.11 4.49
N GLN A 128 -10.18 10.55 5.60
CA GLN A 128 -10.97 10.36 6.81
C GLN A 128 -10.19 10.86 8.03
N ALA A 129 -10.87 11.60 8.90
CA ALA A 129 -10.29 12.07 10.14
C ALA A 129 -9.85 10.89 11.01
N TRP A 130 -8.62 10.95 11.50
CA TRP A 130 -8.04 9.89 12.33
C TRP A 130 -7.59 10.48 13.65
N GLN A 131 -8.35 10.19 14.71
CA GLN A 131 -8.27 10.90 15.98
C GLN A 131 -7.19 10.35 16.93
N ASP A 132 -6.57 9.22 16.60
CA ASP A 132 -5.53 8.59 17.40
C ASP A 132 -4.20 8.40 16.63
N PRO A 133 -3.45 9.50 16.40
CA PRO A 133 -2.17 9.45 15.69
C PRO A 133 -1.08 8.68 16.46
N MET A 134 -1.24 8.53 17.78
CA MET A 134 -0.27 7.80 18.62
C MET A 134 -0.48 6.28 18.60
N LEU A 135 -1.59 5.78 18.05
CA LEU A 135 -1.78 4.34 17.87
C LEU A 135 -0.78 3.80 16.84
N ILE A 136 -0.30 2.58 17.06
CA ILE A 136 0.47 1.81 16.07
C ILE A 136 -0.51 1.36 14.98
N TRP A 137 -0.90 2.29 14.11
CA TRP A 137 -2.03 2.14 13.20
C TRP A 137 -1.72 1.21 12.03
N ARG A 138 -0.53 1.30 11.42
CA ARG A 138 -0.18 0.60 10.16
C ARG A 138 -0.52 -0.89 10.14
N GLY A 139 -0.25 -1.60 11.24
CA GLY A 139 -0.56 -3.04 11.32
C GLY A 139 -2.05 -3.34 11.43
N ALA A 140 -2.76 -2.60 12.30
CA ALA A 140 -4.20 -2.77 12.47
C ALA A 140 -4.96 -2.35 11.20
N THR A 141 -4.62 -1.20 10.63
CA THR A 141 -5.17 -0.70 9.36
C THR A 141 -4.93 -1.67 8.22
N ALA A 142 -3.73 -2.24 8.09
CA ALA A 142 -3.45 -3.22 7.06
C ALA A 142 -4.25 -4.52 7.23
N ALA A 143 -4.41 -5.00 8.46
CA ALA A 143 -5.22 -6.19 8.74
C ALA A 143 -6.70 -5.94 8.45
N GLN A 144 -7.25 -4.80 8.86
CA GLN A 144 -8.62 -4.39 8.54
C GLN A 144 -8.81 -4.28 7.02
N ALA A 145 -7.88 -3.61 6.33
CA ALA A 145 -7.89 -3.50 4.87
C ALA A 145 -7.91 -4.87 4.19
N ALA A 146 -7.05 -5.81 4.61
CA ALA A 146 -7.01 -7.17 4.07
C ALA A 146 -8.34 -7.90 4.30
N CYS A 147 -8.92 -7.81 5.50
CA CYS A 147 -10.22 -8.39 5.81
C CYS A 147 -11.33 -7.84 4.89
N TYR A 148 -11.41 -6.52 4.68
CA TYR A 148 -12.44 -5.94 3.82
C TYR A 148 -12.21 -6.24 2.33
N LEU A 149 -10.96 -6.28 1.89
CA LEU A 149 -10.62 -6.70 0.52
C LEU A 149 -10.99 -8.15 0.25
N LEU A 150 -10.88 -9.04 1.24
CA LEU A 150 -11.33 -10.43 1.13
C LEU A 150 -12.82 -10.53 0.79
N TRP A 151 -13.67 -9.70 1.43
CA TRP A 151 -15.11 -9.70 1.15
C TRP A 151 -15.49 -8.92 -0.11
N THR A 152 -14.77 -7.85 -0.44
CA THR A 152 -15.12 -6.94 -1.54
C THR A 152 -13.93 -6.61 -2.45
N PRO A 153 -13.33 -7.61 -3.13
CA PRO A 153 -12.14 -7.40 -3.96
C PRO A 153 -12.43 -6.61 -5.25
N GLN A 154 -13.69 -6.59 -5.70
CA GLN A 154 -14.09 -5.93 -6.96
C GLN A 154 -14.19 -4.41 -6.85
N THR A 155 -14.27 -3.87 -5.62
CA THR A 155 -14.28 -2.40 -5.40
C THR A 155 -13.28 -2.00 -4.31
N PRO A 156 -11.96 -2.11 -4.58
CA PRO A 156 -10.95 -1.98 -3.54
C PRO A 156 -10.95 -0.63 -2.83
N LEU A 157 -11.14 0.49 -3.54
CA LEU A 157 -11.17 1.79 -2.89
C LEU A 157 -12.28 1.88 -1.82
N ARG A 158 -13.49 1.38 -2.14
CA ARG A 158 -14.61 1.36 -1.20
C ARG A 158 -14.31 0.42 -0.02
N ALA A 159 -13.80 -0.77 -0.30
CA ALA A 159 -13.42 -1.74 0.73
C ALA A 159 -12.39 -1.15 1.72
N LEU A 160 -11.34 -0.53 1.19
CA LEU A 160 -10.28 0.10 1.97
C LEU A 160 -10.80 1.28 2.79
N ALA A 161 -11.63 2.15 2.21
CA ALA A 161 -12.25 3.27 2.91
C ALA A 161 -13.16 2.80 4.04
N THR A 162 -13.99 1.78 3.82
CA THR A 162 -14.87 1.23 4.85
C THR A 162 -14.10 0.50 5.96
N SER A 163 -12.94 -0.07 5.66
CA SER A 163 -12.15 -0.81 6.65
C SER A 163 -11.67 0.02 7.85
N ILE A 164 -11.64 1.34 7.68
CA ILE A 164 -11.21 2.31 8.70
C ILE A 164 -12.35 3.22 9.18
N ALA A 165 -13.58 2.96 8.72
CA ALA A 165 -14.79 3.73 9.06
C ALA A 165 -15.30 3.47 10.48
#